data_AF-A0A953V530-F1
#
_entry.id   AF-A0A953V530-F1
#
_cell.length_a   1.000
_cell.length_b   1.000
_cell.length_c   1.000
_cell.angle_alpha   90.00
_cell.angle_beta   90.00
_cell.angle_gamma   90.00
#
_symmetry.space_group_name_H-M   'P 1'
#
loop_
_entity.id
_entity.type
_entity.pdbx_description
1 polymer ?
#
loop_
_entity_poly.entity_id
_entity_poly.type
_entity_poly.pdbx_seq_one_letter_code
_entity_poly.pdbx_strand_id
1 'polypeptide(L)'
;MTQERRVRLSATQKASLWSRWKAGQSLHQIGRALGKDHVVIHFLLARHGGIAPAARRRSLRTLTLAEREDISRGIAGGSSLRAIARGLQRAVSTVSREVAR
;
A
#
# COMPACT_ATOMS: atom_id res chain seq x y z
N MET A 1 7.52 -3.68 -33.78
CA MET A 1 6.95 -4.31 -32.56
C MET A 1 7.06 -3.33 -31.41
N THR A 2 6.03 -2.52 -31.20
CA THR A 2 6.04 -1.46 -30.18
C THR A 2 5.88 -2.12 -28.82
N GLN A 3 6.94 -2.06 -28.00
CA GLN A 3 6.94 -2.58 -26.65
C GLN A 3 6.00 -1.72 -25.80
N GLU A 4 4.71 -2.02 -25.82
CA GLU A 4 3.74 -1.35 -24.97
C GLU A 4 4.16 -1.56 -23.51
N ARG A 5 4.71 -0.51 -22.91
CA ARG A 5 5.00 -0.45 -21.48
C ARG A 5 3.75 -0.98 -20.79
N ARG A 6 3.87 -2.04 -19.98
CA ARG A 6 2.78 -2.54 -19.14
C ARG A 6 2.40 -1.44 -18.14
N VAL A 7 1.57 -0.48 -18.57
CA VAL A 7 1.14 0.65 -17.76
C VAL A 7 0.21 0.10 -16.70
N ARG A 8 0.77 -0.12 -15.51
CA ARG A 8 0.02 -0.49 -14.31
C ARG A 8 -1.04 0.58 -14.05
N LEU A 9 -2.26 0.16 -13.73
CA LEU A 9 -3.30 1.08 -13.28
C LEU A 9 -2.84 1.81 -12.02
N SER A 10 -3.05 3.13 -11.98
CA SER A 10 -2.88 3.93 -10.77
C SER A 10 -3.85 3.49 -9.68
N ALA A 11 -3.63 3.93 -8.44
CA ALA A 11 -4.55 3.65 -7.34
C ALA A 11 -5.97 4.20 -7.63
N THR A 12 -6.06 5.38 -8.24
CA THR A 12 -7.33 6.02 -8.63
C THR A 12 -8.04 5.24 -9.73
N GLN A 13 -7.31 4.77 -10.75
CA GLN A 13 -7.88 3.94 -11.80
C GLN A 13 -8.38 2.59 -11.28
N LYS A 14 -7.67 1.96 -10.34
CA LYS A 14 -8.13 0.73 -9.67
C LYS A 14 -9.41 0.98 -8.87
N ALA A 15 -9.50 2.08 -8.14
CA ALA A 15 -10.71 2.43 -7.41
C ALA A 15 -11.91 2.65 -8.36
N SER A 16 -11.70 3.35 -9.48
CA SER A 16 -12.70 3.55 -10.53
C SER A 16 -13.16 2.22 -11.17
N LEU A 17 -12.23 1.30 -11.45
CA LEU A 17 -12.54 -0.05 -11.94
C LEU A 17 -13.50 -0.78 -11.01
N TRP A 18 -13.19 -0.83 -9.72
CA TRP A 18 -14.01 -1.52 -8.73
C TRP A 18 -15.36 -0.84 -8.51
N SER A 19 -15.40 0.49 -8.50
CA SER A 19 -16.66 1.24 -8.40
C SER A 19 -17.60 0.96 -9.58
N ARG A 20 -17.06 0.91 -10.81
CA ARG A 20 -17.85 0.65 -12.02
C ARG A 20 -18.29 -0.81 -12.13
N TRP A 21 -17.42 -1.73 -11.74
CA TRP A 21 -17.76 -3.16 -11.65
C TRP A 21 -18.89 -3.39 -10.65
N LYS A 22 -18.82 -2.79 -9.46
CA LYS A 22 -19.88 -2.86 -8.46
C LYS A 22 -21.20 -2.25 -8.95
N ALA A 23 -21.13 -1.24 -9.82
CA ALA A 23 -22.29 -0.63 -10.47
C ALA A 23 -22.85 -1.46 -11.65
N GLY A 24 -22.31 -2.65 -11.93
CA GLY A 24 -22.79 -3.54 -12.99
C GLY A 24 -22.39 -3.16 -14.42
N GLN A 25 -21.40 -2.27 -14.59
CA GLN A 25 -20.92 -1.90 -15.93
C GLN A 25 -20.20 -3.08 -16.62
N SER A 26 -20.35 -3.17 -17.94
CA SER A 26 -19.70 -4.22 -18.72
C SER A 26 -18.19 -4.00 -18.83
N LEU A 27 -17.44 -5.07 -19.11
CA LEU A 27 -15.98 -5.02 -19.28
C LEU A 27 -15.54 -3.99 -20.33
N HIS A 28 -16.31 -3.84 -21.42
CA HIS A 28 -16.05 -2.86 -22.47
C HIS A 28 -16.31 -1.42 -22.02
N GLN A 29 -17.37 -1.18 -21.23
CA GLN A 29 -17.64 0.15 -20.67
C GLN A 29 -16.54 0.58 -19.71
N ILE A 30 -16.10 -0.32 -18.84
CA ILE A 30 -15.01 -0.08 -17.89
C ILE A 30 -13.69 0.15 -18.64
N GLY A 31 -13.40 -0.67 -19.65
CA GLY A 31 -12.21 -0.55 -20.50
C GLY A 31 -12.13 0.81 -21.19
N ARG A 32 -13.20 1.22 -21.88
CA ARG A 32 -13.29 2.55 -22.52
C ARG A 32 -13.08 3.68 -21.52
N ALA A 33 -13.69 3.60 -20.34
CA ALA A 33 -13.55 4.63 -19.31
C ALA A 33 -12.14 4.74 -18.72
N LEU A 34 -11.35 3.66 -18.73
CA LEU A 34 -9.99 3.62 -18.19
C LEU A 34 -8.90 3.70 -19.28
N GLY A 35 -9.28 3.78 -20.56
CA GLY A 35 -8.35 3.71 -21.69
C GLY A 35 -7.61 2.36 -21.75
N LYS A 36 -8.32 1.26 -21.44
CA LYS A 36 -7.78 -0.10 -21.42
C LYS A 36 -8.63 -1.05 -22.22
N ASP A 37 -7.99 -2.07 -22.78
CA ASP A 37 -8.72 -3.17 -23.41
C ASP A 37 -9.56 -3.95 -22.38
N HIS A 38 -10.75 -4.39 -22.78
CA HIS A 38 -11.68 -5.17 -21.96
C HIS A 38 -11.06 -6.47 -21.40
N VAL A 39 -10.14 -7.10 -22.13
CA VAL A 39 -9.39 -8.28 -21.69
C VAL A 39 -8.55 -7.96 -20.45
N VAL A 40 -7.95 -6.76 -20.39
CA VAL A 40 -7.19 -6.31 -19.21
C VAL A 40 -8.11 -6.16 -18.00
N ILE A 41 -9.32 -5.64 -18.20
CA ILE A 41 -10.33 -5.51 -17.14
C ILE A 41 -10.74 -6.89 -16.63
N HIS A 42 -11.01 -7.83 -17.54
CA HIS A 42 -11.33 -9.22 -17.19
C HIS A 42 -10.25 -9.85 -16.31
N PHE A 43 -8.97 -9.78 -16.73
CA PHE A 43 -7.87 -10.34 -15.95
C PHE A 43 -7.73 -9.71 -14.55
N LEU A 44 -7.95 -8.39 -14.43
CA LEU A 44 -7.87 -7.70 -13.15
C LEU A 44 -9.00 -8.11 -12.20
N LEU A 45 -10.21 -8.29 -12.71
CA LEU A 45 -11.36 -8.75 -11.92
C LEU A 45 -11.21 -10.23 -11.53
N ALA A 46 -10.86 -11.10 -12.49
CA ALA A 46 -10.71 -12.54 -12.29
C ALA A 46 -9.64 -12.86 -11.24
N ARG A 47 -8.53 -12.10 -11.20
CA ARG A 47 -7.47 -12.24 -10.19
C ARG A 47 -7.98 -12.12 -8.74
N HIS A 48 -9.07 -11.37 -8.53
CA HIS A 48 -9.66 -11.14 -7.22
C HIS A 48 -11.06 -11.77 -7.10
N GLY A 49 -11.43 -12.68 -8.01
CA GLY A 49 -12.73 -13.35 -8.00
C GLY A 49 -13.93 -12.41 -8.18
N GLY A 50 -13.73 -11.25 -8.81
CA GLY A 50 -14.78 -10.24 -8.96
C GLY A 50 -15.13 -9.49 -7.67
N ILE A 51 -14.40 -9.70 -6.58
CA ILE A 51 -14.58 -8.99 -5.30
C ILE A 51 -13.43 -8.00 -5.13
N ALA A 52 -13.77 -6.75 -4.78
CA ALA A 52 -12.75 -5.72 -4.59
C ALA A 52 -11.81 -6.11 -3.43
N PRO A 53 -10.49 -6.12 -3.64
CA PRO A 53 -9.54 -6.41 -2.58
C PRO A 53 -9.58 -5.31 -1.52
N ALA A 54 -9.32 -5.68 -0.26
CA ALA A 54 -9.19 -4.72 0.82
C ALA A 54 -8.10 -3.69 0.49
N ALA A 55 -8.37 -2.42 0.84
CA ALA A 55 -7.39 -1.36 0.68
C ALA A 55 -6.12 -1.72 1.47
N ARG A 56 -4.97 -1.72 0.78
CA ARG A 56 -3.69 -2.04 1.43
C ARG A 56 -3.37 -0.94 2.45
N ARG A 57 -3.24 -1.31 3.72
CA ARG A 57 -2.81 -0.43 4.81
C ARG A 57 -1.45 -0.89 5.32
N ARG A 58 -0.59 0.06 5.71
CA ARG A 58 0.63 -0.30 6.45
C ARG A 58 0.23 -0.84 7.82
N SER A 59 1.02 -1.79 8.34
CA SER A 59 0.78 -2.31 9.69
C SER A 59 0.98 -1.19 10.72
N LEU A 60 0.18 -1.19 11.78
CA LEU A 60 0.38 -0.29 12.92
C LEU A 60 1.76 -0.47 13.57
N ARG A 61 2.40 -1.63 13.37
CA ARG A 61 3.76 -1.93 13.84
C ARG A 61 4.86 -1.31 12.98
N THR A 62 4.54 -0.81 11.79
CA THR A 62 5.52 -0.18 10.90
C THR A 62 5.85 1.21 11.41
N LEU A 63 7.15 1.46 11.65
CA LEU A 63 7.66 2.78 12.00
C LEU A 63 7.70 3.69 10.76
N THR A 64 7.36 4.95 10.98
CA THR A 64 7.56 6.05 10.04
C THR A 64 9.04 6.42 9.95
N LEU A 65 9.40 7.22 8.94
CA LEU A 65 10.77 7.72 8.80
C LEU A 65 11.19 8.57 10.01
N ALA A 66 10.32 9.48 10.44
CA ALA A 66 10.57 10.33 11.61
C ALA A 66 10.81 9.50 12.88
N GLU A 67 9.96 8.51 13.15
CA GLU A 67 10.17 7.61 14.30
C GLU A 67 11.51 6.87 14.23
N ARG A 68 11.94 6.45 13.04
CA ARG A 68 13.25 5.77 12.85
C ARG A 68 14.41 6.72 13.10
N GLU A 69 14.30 7.97 12.66
CA GLU A 69 15.30 8.98 12.94
C GLU A 69 15.39 9.30 14.43
N ASP A 70 14.25 9.38 15.14
CA ASP A 70 14.23 9.59 16.58
C ASP A 70 14.86 8.42 17.35
N ILE A 71 14.66 7.19 16.88
CA ILE A 71 15.38 6.02 17.41
C ILE A 71 16.89 6.19 17.21
N SER A 72 17.32 6.55 16.00
CA SER A 72 18.74 6.75 15.66
C SER A 72 19.38 7.84 16.54
N ARG A 73 18.75 9.02 16.63
CA ARG A 73 19.21 10.14 17.47
C ARG A 73 19.21 9.79 18.95
N GLY A 74 18.18 9.07 19.42
CA GLY A 74 18.11 8.60 20.79
C GLY A 74 19.27 7.69 21.16
N ILE A 75 19.65 6.76 20.27
CA ILE A 75 20.81 5.88 20.47
C ILE A 75 22.11 6.67 20.46
N ALA A 76 22.30 7.57 19.49
CA ALA A 76 23.49 8.42 19.41
C ALA A 76 23.66 9.32 20.65
N GLY A 77 22.54 9.76 21.24
CA GLY A 77 22.53 10.52 22.50
C GLY A 77 22.59 9.67 23.77
N GLY A 78 22.82 8.35 23.67
CA GLY A 78 22.94 7.46 24.84
C GLY A 78 21.62 7.14 25.56
N SER A 79 20.47 7.42 24.96
CA SER A 79 19.17 7.12 25.55
C SER A 79 18.88 5.62 25.59
N SER A 80 18.30 5.14 26.68
CA SER A 80 17.84 3.74 26.76
C SER A 80 16.68 3.47 25.80
N LEU A 81 16.57 2.24 25.30
CA LEU A 81 15.45 1.81 24.43
C LEU A 81 14.08 2.07 25.07
N ARG A 82 13.97 1.97 26.40
CA ARG A 82 12.74 2.27 27.14
C ARG A 82 12.38 3.75 27.08
N ALA A 83 13.36 4.64 27.19
CA ALA A 83 13.15 6.09 27.10
C ALA A 83 12.70 6.50 25.69
N ILE A 84 13.39 5.99 24.66
CA ILE A 84 13.06 6.22 23.25
C ILE A 84 11.63 5.74 22.95
N ALA A 85 11.29 4.51 23.35
CA ALA A 85 9.96 3.95 23.14
C ALA A 85 8.85 4.77 23.81
N ARG A 86 9.11 5.29 25.01
CA ARG A 86 8.16 6.16 25.73
C ARG A 86 7.94 7.49 24.99
N GLY A 87 9.01 8.11 24.48
CA GLY A 87 8.91 9.33 23.67
C GLY A 87 8.11 9.14 22.38
N LEU A 88 8.26 7.98 21.74
CA LEU A 88 7.53 7.62 20.51
C LEU A 88 6.13 7.04 20.76
N GLN A 89 5.73 6.85 22.03
CA GLN A 89 4.51 6.13 22.41
C GLN A 89 4.40 4.75 21.74
N ARG A 90 5.53 4.05 21.62
CA ARG A 90 5.61 2.70 21.05
C ARG A 90 6.00 1.69 22.12
N ALA A 91 5.70 0.42 21.85
CA ALA A 91 6.22 -0.67 22.67
C ALA A 91 7.75 -0.73 22.56
N VAL A 92 8.43 -1.01 23.69
CA VAL A 92 9.90 -1.18 23.74
C VAL A 92 10.37 -2.27 22.77
N SER A 93 9.58 -3.34 22.61
CA SER A 93 9.85 -4.42 21.66
C SER A 93 9.86 -3.94 20.19
N THR A 94 9.12 -2.87 19.84
CA THR A 94 9.15 -2.29 18.50
C THR A 94 10.46 -1.57 18.24
N VAL A 95 10.91 -0.75 19.18
CA VAL A 95 12.20 -0.05 19.08
C VAL A 95 13.35 -1.05 19.05
N SER A 96 13.36 -2.03 19.96
CA SER A 96 14.37 -3.09 19.99
C SER A 96 14.45 -3.87 18.68
N ARG A 97 13.31 -4.22 18.07
CA ARG A 97 13.29 -4.89 16.75
C ARG A 97 13.83 -4.02 15.62
N GLU A 98 13.58 -2.72 15.64
CA GLU A 98 14.12 -1.81 14.63
C GLU A 98 15.64 -1.66 14.76
N VAL A 99 16.17 -1.62 15.99
CA VAL A 99 17.62 -1.56 16.24
C VAL A 99 18.34 -2.83 15.82
N ALA A 100 17.69 -3.98 15.92
CA ALA A 100 18.26 -5.26 15.51
C ALA A 100 18.16 -5.56 13.99
N ARG A 101 17.64 -4.62 13.19
CA ARG A 101 17.38 -4.78 11.76
C ARG A 101 18.54 -4.30 10.89
#